data_AF-A0A2P5DNF4-F1
#
_entry.id   AF-A0A2P5DNF4-F1
#
_cell.length_a   1.000
_cell.length_b   1.000
_cell.length_c   1.000
_cell.angle_alpha   90.00
_cell.angle_beta   90.00
_cell.angle_gamma   90.00
#
_symmetry.space_group_name_H-M   'P 1'
#
loop_
_entity.id
_entity.type
_entity.pdbx_description
1 polymer ?
#
loop_
_entity_poly.entity_id
_entity_poly.type
_entity_poly.pdbx_seq_one_letter_code
_entity_poly.pdbx_strand_id
1 'polypeptide(L)'
;MIAIGERSALAGGTPSSSRGLGIGSEPRSSSSPKPGFVALSDLGSVNSRLSSKGSIRIEAMEGSRTVTVSETDLNTNGHAGNLGKNQSLLSSIGNSTNIKWHECSVNKVERQKLLKQKGCVIWITGLSASGKSSVACALSQILHRRGKLSYILDGDNVRHGLNRDLSFKAEDRAENIRRVGEVAKLFADAGVICIASLISPYKRDRDACRALLPDGDFIEVFMDVPLQVCEERDPKGLYKLARAGKIKGFTGIDDPYEAPLNSEIVLTHKGGDCDSPIEMAEEVISYLEEKGFLRA
;
A
#
# COMPACT_ATOMS: atom_id res chain seq x y z
N MET A 1 46.81 -35.68 -39.60
CA MET A 1 47.87 -35.05 -38.78
C MET A 1 47.21 -34.61 -37.47
N ILE A 2 47.23 -35.46 -36.43
CA ILE A 2 48.15 -35.47 -35.26
C ILE A 2 47.90 -34.23 -34.37
N ALA A 3 47.63 -34.26 -33.05
CA ALA A 3 47.55 -35.30 -32.01
C ALA A 3 46.60 -34.83 -30.86
N ILE A 4 45.79 -35.70 -30.24
CA ILE A 4 45.96 -36.50 -28.98
C ILE A 4 46.25 -35.70 -27.70
N GLY A 5 45.41 -35.89 -26.68
CA GLY A 5 45.66 -35.54 -25.27
C GLY A 5 44.57 -36.11 -24.34
N GLU A 6 44.90 -37.23 -23.68
CA GLU A 6 44.05 -38.10 -22.83
C GLU A 6 43.63 -37.47 -21.48
N ARG A 7 42.53 -37.96 -20.88
CA ARG A 7 42.31 -37.94 -19.43
C ARG A 7 41.67 -39.25 -18.92
N SER A 8 42.29 -39.75 -17.86
CA SER A 8 42.13 -41.04 -17.19
C SER A 8 40.89 -41.17 -16.30
N ALA A 9 40.53 -42.43 -16.03
CA ALA A 9 39.54 -42.88 -15.05
C ALA A 9 40.20 -43.53 -13.80
N LEU A 10 39.36 -43.85 -12.79
CA LEU A 10 39.57 -44.60 -11.52
C LEU A 10 39.74 -43.68 -10.27
N ALA A 11 39.15 -43.91 -9.08
CA ALA A 11 38.27 -44.94 -8.53
C ALA A 11 37.71 -44.49 -7.14
N GLY A 12 36.71 -45.20 -6.62
CA GLY A 12 36.27 -45.21 -5.21
C GLY A 12 34.75 -45.09 -5.06
N GLY A 13 34.01 -45.89 -4.29
CA GLY A 13 34.26 -47.00 -3.38
C GLY A 13 32.91 -47.34 -2.70
N THR A 14 32.60 -48.62 -2.53
CA THR A 14 31.34 -49.16 -1.96
C THR A 14 31.29 -49.08 -0.43
N PRO A 15 30.10 -49.02 0.22
CA PRO A 15 30.00 -49.22 1.67
C PRO A 15 29.35 -50.58 2.03
N SER A 16 29.85 -51.22 3.09
CA SER A 16 29.19 -52.35 3.77
C SER A 16 29.49 -52.36 5.28
N SER A 17 28.40 -52.39 6.09
CA SER A 17 28.17 -53.12 7.38
C SER A 17 29.24 -53.10 8.50
N SER A 18 28.99 -53.07 9.82
CA SER A 18 27.81 -53.24 10.69
C SER A 18 28.24 -53.21 12.19
N ARG A 19 27.24 -53.15 13.10
CA ARG A 19 27.20 -53.53 14.55
C ARG A 19 27.82 -52.54 15.57
N GLY A 20 27.22 -52.24 16.73
CA GLY A 20 25.94 -52.70 17.32
C GLY A 20 25.69 -52.15 18.75
N LEU A 21 24.45 -52.39 19.22
CA LEU A 21 23.95 -52.59 20.60
C LEU A 21 23.97 -51.44 21.65
N GLY A 22 22.78 -51.14 22.17
CA GLY A 22 22.54 -50.42 23.43
C GLY A 22 21.06 -50.14 23.68
N ILE A 23 20.50 -50.70 24.74
CA ILE A 23 19.07 -50.84 25.09
C ILE A 23 18.66 -49.68 26.01
N GLY A 24 17.43 -49.15 25.90
CA GLY A 24 16.90 -48.19 26.89
C GLY A 24 15.51 -47.64 26.57
N SER A 25 14.53 -48.10 27.34
CA SER A 25 13.08 -47.79 27.33
C SER A 25 12.71 -46.47 28.02
N GLU A 26 11.75 -45.72 27.45
CA GLU A 26 10.50 -45.20 28.07
C GLU A 26 9.97 -43.94 27.35
N PRO A 27 8.64 -43.80 27.16
CA PRO A 27 8.04 -42.64 26.51
C PRO A 27 7.65 -41.56 27.53
N ARG A 28 8.10 -40.31 27.33
CA ARG A 28 7.58 -39.16 28.07
C ARG A 28 6.32 -38.62 27.41
N SER A 29 5.24 -38.68 28.17
CA SER A 29 4.00 -37.94 27.99
C SER A 29 4.26 -36.43 28.06
N SER A 30 3.67 -35.68 27.12
CA SER A 30 3.35 -34.27 27.37
C SER A 30 2.01 -33.96 26.70
N SER A 31 1.01 -33.78 27.56
CA SER A 31 -0.35 -33.36 27.25
C SER A 31 -0.38 -31.90 26.80
N SER A 32 -0.88 -31.64 25.60
CA SER A 32 -1.25 -30.30 25.15
C SER A 32 -2.65 -29.95 25.68
N PRO A 33 -2.86 -28.78 26.29
CA PRO A 33 -4.21 -28.34 26.67
C PRO A 33 -4.97 -27.82 25.45
N LYS A 34 -6.16 -28.38 25.21
CA LYS A 34 -7.13 -27.87 24.22
C LYS A 34 -7.80 -26.60 24.78
N PRO A 35 -8.02 -25.54 23.97
CA PRO A 35 -8.75 -24.37 24.41
C PRO A 35 -10.25 -24.71 24.57
N GLY A 36 -10.76 -24.55 25.79
CA GLY A 36 -12.17 -24.68 26.12
C GLY A 36 -12.95 -23.44 25.67
N PHE A 37 -13.98 -23.65 24.86
CA PHE A 37 -15.01 -22.66 24.58
C PHE A 37 -15.88 -22.49 25.83
N VAL A 38 -15.94 -21.27 26.38
CA VAL A 38 -16.90 -20.93 27.43
C VAL A 38 -18.16 -20.41 26.75
N ALA A 39 -19.25 -21.17 26.87
CA ALA A 39 -20.57 -20.73 26.50
C ALA A 39 -21.09 -19.75 27.57
N LEU A 40 -21.35 -18.51 27.16
CA LEU A 40 -22.10 -17.53 27.95
C LEU A 40 -23.59 -17.82 27.74
N SER A 41 -24.19 -18.58 28.66
CA SER A 41 -25.63 -18.54 28.91
C SER A 41 -25.91 -17.58 30.07
N ASP A 42 -27.07 -16.92 29.97
CA ASP A 42 -27.71 -16.05 30.95
C ASP A 42 -27.41 -14.54 30.85
N LEU A 43 -28.18 -13.88 29.98
CA LEU A 43 -28.68 -12.54 30.28
C LEU A 43 -30.19 -12.50 30.06
N GLY A 44 -30.87 -12.06 31.11
CA GLY A 44 -32.29 -12.16 31.32
C GLY A 44 -33.15 -11.31 30.39
N SER A 45 -34.41 -11.75 30.34
CA SER A 45 -35.54 -11.11 29.70
C SER A 45 -35.74 -9.66 30.18
N VAL A 46 -35.80 -8.71 29.25
CA VAL A 46 -36.31 -7.36 29.51
C VAL A 46 -37.42 -7.05 28.52
N ASN A 47 -38.65 -7.02 29.03
CA ASN A 47 -39.82 -6.50 28.35
C ASN A 47 -39.74 -4.97 28.28
N SER A 48 -39.84 -4.38 27.08
CA SER A 48 -40.30 -3.00 26.95
C SER A 48 -41.25 -2.86 25.76
N ARG A 49 -42.38 -2.23 26.04
CA ARG A 49 -43.56 -2.08 25.18
C ARG A 49 -43.26 -1.11 24.04
N LEU A 50 -43.49 -1.52 22.79
CA LEU A 50 -43.59 -0.62 21.65
C LEU A 50 -45.01 -0.05 21.57
N SER A 51 -45.11 1.27 21.75
CA SER A 51 -46.27 2.08 21.39
C SER A 51 -46.11 2.62 19.97
N SER A 52 -47.24 2.81 19.32
CA SER A 52 -47.47 2.85 17.88
C SER A 52 -47.09 4.16 17.16
N LYS A 53 -46.91 4.01 15.83
CA LYS A 53 -47.16 4.97 14.72
C LYS A 53 -46.07 6.00 14.36
N GLY A 54 -45.68 5.95 13.08
CA GLY A 54 -45.15 7.11 12.34
C GLY A 54 -44.16 6.73 11.24
N SER A 55 -44.63 6.42 10.04
CA SER A 55 -43.79 6.35 8.82
C SER A 55 -43.70 7.74 8.19
N ILE A 56 -42.49 8.24 7.95
CA ILE A 56 -42.25 9.40 7.09
C ILE A 56 -41.32 8.97 5.96
N ARG A 57 -41.83 9.13 4.73
CA ARG A 57 -41.16 8.88 3.46
C ARG A 57 -40.70 10.25 2.96
N ILE A 58 -39.41 10.43 2.67
CA ILE A 58 -38.90 11.62 1.97
C ILE A 58 -38.21 11.14 0.71
N GLU A 59 -38.78 11.51 -0.43
CA GLU A 59 -38.23 11.35 -1.77
C GLU A 59 -37.09 12.35 -1.98
N ALA A 60 -35.97 11.88 -2.53
CA ALA A 60 -34.85 12.72 -2.92
C ALA A 60 -35.07 13.25 -4.35
N MET A 61 -34.98 14.58 -4.54
CA MET A 61 -34.75 15.22 -5.84
C MET A 61 -33.37 15.87 -5.85
N GLU A 62 -32.67 15.67 -6.97
CA GLU A 62 -31.32 16.13 -7.28
C GLU A 62 -31.17 17.66 -7.24
N GLY A 63 -29.96 18.13 -6.86
CA GLY A 63 -29.57 19.52 -7.03
C GLY A 63 -28.29 19.89 -6.29
N SER A 64 -27.17 19.83 -7.02
CA SER A 64 -25.84 20.29 -6.62
C SER A 64 -25.83 21.67 -5.93
N ARG A 65 -25.06 21.83 -4.84
CA ARG A 65 -24.53 23.14 -4.40
C ARG A 65 -23.29 22.98 -3.53
N THR A 66 -22.20 23.54 -4.02
CA THR A 66 -20.95 23.87 -3.33
C THR A 66 -21.23 24.76 -2.10
N VAL A 67 -20.50 24.52 -1.00
CA VAL A 67 -20.46 25.44 0.14
C VAL A 67 -19.02 25.90 0.36
N THR A 68 -18.76 27.14 -0.04
CA THR A 68 -17.68 27.99 0.44
C THR A 68 -17.99 28.43 1.88
N VAL A 69 -17.04 28.28 2.80
CA VAL A 69 -17.14 28.86 4.15
C VAL A 69 -16.21 30.06 4.21
N SER A 70 -16.78 31.25 4.33
CA SER A 70 -16.07 32.50 4.59
C SER A 70 -15.94 32.73 6.09
N GLU A 71 -14.71 32.97 6.57
CA GLU A 71 -14.41 33.45 7.92
C GLU A 71 -14.64 34.96 8.02
N THR A 72 -15.56 35.37 8.90
CA THR A 72 -15.71 36.70 9.55
C THR A 72 -16.79 36.50 10.63
N ASP A 73 -16.67 36.84 11.91
CA ASP A 73 -15.97 37.95 12.56
C ASP A 73 -15.55 37.63 14.00
N LEU A 74 -14.50 38.33 14.42
CA LEU A 74 -14.05 38.46 15.80
C LEU A 74 -14.91 39.47 16.58
N ASN A 75 -15.09 39.14 17.87
CA ASN A 75 -15.16 40.05 19.03
C ASN A 75 -16.54 40.47 19.58
N THR A 76 -16.86 40.06 20.81
CA THR A 76 -17.15 40.95 21.96
C THR A 76 -17.23 40.13 23.28
N ASN A 77 -16.68 40.73 24.35
CA ASN A 77 -16.47 40.15 25.68
C ASN A 77 -17.76 39.98 26.52
N GLY A 78 -17.79 38.94 27.37
CA GLY A 78 -18.73 38.82 28.49
C GLY A 78 -18.45 37.58 29.37
N HIS A 79 -18.19 37.80 30.66
CA HIS A 79 -17.78 36.81 31.65
C HIS A 79 -18.88 35.82 32.11
N ALA A 80 -18.40 34.70 32.69
CA ALA A 80 -19.05 33.76 33.62
C ALA A 80 -19.68 32.46 33.04
N GLY A 81 -18.88 31.40 33.17
CA GLY A 81 -19.23 30.00 33.44
C GLY A 81 -20.56 29.42 32.94
N ASN A 82 -20.49 28.46 32.02
CA ASN A 82 -21.06 27.14 32.25
C ASN A 82 -20.58 26.10 31.22
N LEU A 83 -20.09 24.99 31.76
CA LEU A 83 -20.35 23.60 31.37
C LEU A 83 -20.71 23.29 29.90
N GLY A 84 -19.79 22.60 29.23
CA GLY A 84 -20.13 21.47 28.36
C GLY A 84 -21.00 21.76 27.14
N LYS A 85 -20.38 22.26 26.07
CA LYS A 85 -20.88 22.03 24.71
C LYS A 85 -19.73 21.61 23.78
N ASN A 86 -19.18 20.43 24.04
CA ASN A 86 -18.64 19.62 22.95
C ASN A 86 -19.83 18.99 22.23
N GLN A 87 -20.61 19.81 21.51
CA GLN A 87 -21.52 19.30 20.50
C GLN A 87 -20.64 18.71 19.41
N SER A 88 -20.37 17.40 19.51
CA SER A 88 -19.61 16.73 18.49
C SER A 88 -20.45 16.69 17.22
N LEU A 89 -20.10 17.56 16.29
CA LEU A 89 -20.74 17.65 14.99
C LEU A 89 -20.55 16.31 14.28
N LEU A 90 -21.67 15.66 13.98
CA LEU A 90 -21.70 14.53 13.05
C LEU A 90 -21.26 15.07 11.68
N SER A 91 -20.32 14.39 11.04
CA SER A 91 -19.89 14.70 9.68
C SER A 91 -20.56 13.75 8.67
N SER A 92 -20.69 14.26 7.45
CA SER A 92 -21.08 13.47 6.28
C SER A 92 -19.92 13.51 5.29
N ILE A 93 -19.42 12.35 4.87
CA ILE A 93 -18.33 12.22 3.89
C ILE A 93 -18.82 11.27 2.80
N GLY A 94 -18.98 11.79 1.58
CA GLY A 94 -19.58 11.05 0.47
C GLY A 94 -20.98 10.52 0.84
N ASN A 95 -21.21 9.23 0.68
CA ASN A 95 -22.47 8.56 1.02
C ASN A 95 -22.59 8.20 2.53
N SER A 96 -21.51 8.36 3.30
CA SER A 96 -21.52 8.05 4.73
C SER A 96 -22.06 9.23 5.52
N THR A 97 -23.21 9.05 6.16
CA THR A 97 -23.86 10.04 7.04
C THR A 97 -23.75 9.61 8.51
N ASN A 98 -23.83 10.57 9.44
CA ASN A 98 -23.83 10.32 10.89
C ASN A 98 -22.53 9.70 11.42
N ILE A 99 -21.39 10.05 10.83
CA ILE A 99 -20.09 9.58 11.30
C ILE A 99 -19.39 10.65 12.14
N LYS A 100 -18.52 10.22 13.06
CA LYS A 100 -17.70 11.09 13.89
C LYS A 100 -16.29 10.55 13.91
N TRP A 101 -15.30 11.42 13.73
CA TRP A 101 -13.90 11.03 13.88
C TRP A 101 -13.60 10.75 15.35
N HIS A 102 -12.98 9.59 15.62
CA HIS A 102 -12.57 9.21 16.97
C HIS A 102 -11.10 9.56 17.15
N GLU A 103 -10.82 10.60 17.92
CA GLU A 103 -9.46 10.99 18.26
C GLU A 103 -8.85 10.04 19.29
N CYS A 104 -7.56 9.73 19.10
CA CYS A 104 -6.74 8.97 20.03
C CYS A 104 -5.66 9.88 20.62
N SER A 105 -5.28 9.65 21.88
CA SER A 105 -4.22 10.43 22.55
C SER A 105 -2.84 10.27 21.89
N VAL A 106 -2.60 9.13 21.23
CA VAL A 106 -1.38 8.89 20.45
C VAL A 106 -1.57 9.42 19.03
N ASN A 107 -0.91 10.52 18.72
CA ASN A 107 -0.98 11.18 17.40
C ASN A 107 0.19 10.78 16.48
N LYS A 108 0.17 11.30 15.23
CA LYS A 108 1.21 11.06 14.22
C LYS A 108 2.61 11.41 14.72
N VAL A 109 2.77 12.55 15.39
CA VAL A 109 4.07 13.03 15.88
C VAL A 109 4.66 12.07 16.91
N GLU A 110 3.85 11.58 17.85
CA GLU A 110 4.31 10.62 18.86
C GLU A 110 4.74 9.28 18.23
N ARG A 111 4.00 8.79 17.22
CA ARG A 111 4.40 7.59 16.45
C ARG A 111 5.72 7.79 15.70
N GLN A 112 5.89 8.95 15.07
CA GLN A 112 7.13 9.29 14.34
C GLN A 112 8.34 9.38 15.27
N LYS A 113 8.19 9.99 16.46
CA LYS A 113 9.22 10.01 17.51
C LYS A 113 9.62 8.59 17.94
N LEU A 114 8.63 7.72 18.16
CA LEU A 114 8.87 6.32 18.54
C LEU A 114 9.66 5.58 17.45
N LEU A 115 9.29 5.76 16.19
CA LEU A 115 9.94 5.09 15.05
C LEU A 115 11.24 5.78 14.59
N LYS A 116 11.55 6.99 15.09
CA LYS A 116 12.70 7.81 14.66
C LYS A 116 12.72 8.04 13.14
N GLN A 117 11.54 8.26 12.57
CA GLN A 117 11.31 8.54 11.14
C GLN A 117 9.98 9.29 10.97
N LYS A 118 9.79 9.94 9.82
CA LYS A 118 8.50 10.52 9.43
C LYS A 118 7.79 9.61 8.45
N GLY A 119 6.48 9.47 8.62
CA GLY A 119 5.65 8.69 7.70
C GLY A 119 5.35 9.49 6.43
N CYS A 120 5.45 8.84 5.29
CA CYS A 120 5.19 9.42 3.97
C CYS A 120 4.74 8.34 2.98
N VAL A 121 4.25 8.78 1.83
CA VAL A 121 3.88 7.92 0.71
C VAL A 121 4.86 8.14 -0.44
N ILE A 122 5.55 7.07 -0.82
CA ILE A 122 6.35 6.98 -2.03
C ILE A 122 5.48 6.32 -3.09
N TRP A 123 4.99 7.10 -4.02
CA TRP A 123 4.05 6.66 -5.05
C TRP A 123 4.79 6.40 -6.37
N ILE A 124 5.14 5.13 -6.61
CA ILE A 124 5.86 4.72 -7.82
C ILE A 124 4.85 4.42 -8.94
N THR A 125 4.90 5.21 -10.00
CA THR A 125 4.05 5.10 -11.20
C THR A 125 4.87 4.82 -12.46
N GLY A 126 4.27 4.16 -13.45
CA GLY A 126 4.94 3.80 -14.70
C GLY A 126 4.29 2.62 -15.42
N LEU A 127 4.66 2.41 -16.68
CA LEU A 127 4.18 1.30 -17.51
C LEU A 127 4.43 -0.09 -16.89
N SER A 128 3.67 -1.10 -17.31
CA SER A 128 3.99 -2.50 -16.95
C SER A 128 5.43 -2.81 -17.36
N ALA A 129 6.14 -3.67 -16.62
CA ALA A 129 7.55 -4.01 -16.86
C ALA A 129 8.58 -2.84 -16.81
N SER A 130 8.19 -1.64 -16.38
CA SER A 130 9.13 -0.51 -16.20
C SER A 130 10.13 -0.71 -15.05
N GLY A 131 9.84 -1.61 -14.10
CA GLY A 131 10.72 -1.92 -12.96
C GLY A 131 10.21 -1.46 -11.59
N LYS A 132 8.97 -0.92 -11.50
CA LYS A 132 8.37 -0.42 -10.24
C LYS A 132 8.55 -1.36 -9.03
N SER A 133 8.12 -2.62 -9.15
CA SER A 133 8.20 -3.58 -8.03
C SER A 133 9.65 -3.93 -7.67
N SER A 134 10.58 -3.92 -8.63
CA SER A 134 12.01 -4.14 -8.39
C SER A 134 12.61 -2.98 -7.58
N VAL A 135 12.34 -1.73 -7.98
CA VAL A 135 12.77 -0.53 -7.24
C VAL A 135 12.12 -0.48 -5.86
N ALA A 136 10.82 -0.76 -5.75
CA ALA A 136 10.12 -0.81 -4.46
C ALA A 136 10.75 -1.82 -3.49
N CYS A 137 11.13 -3.00 -4.00
CA CYS A 137 11.80 -4.03 -3.20
C CYS A 137 13.20 -3.58 -2.76
N ALA A 138 14.02 -3.08 -3.70
CA ALA A 138 15.35 -2.58 -3.39
C ALA A 138 15.32 -1.42 -2.36
N LEU A 139 14.40 -0.48 -2.54
CA LEU A 139 14.16 0.62 -1.62
C LEU A 139 13.79 0.14 -0.21
N SER A 140 12.84 -0.81 -0.12
CA SER A 140 12.45 -1.39 1.17
C SER A 140 13.61 -2.13 1.84
N GLN A 141 14.48 -2.79 1.08
CA GLN A 141 15.67 -3.44 1.64
C GLN A 141 16.68 -2.43 2.18
N ILE A 142 16.92 -1.32 1.46
CA ILE A 142 17.83 -0.25 1.90
C ILE A 142 17.28 0.40 3.18
N LEU A 143 15.99 0.75 3.21
CA LEU A 143 15.32 1.32 4.39
C LEU A 143 15.43 0.40 5.60
N HIS A 144 15.17 -0.90 5.40
CA HIS A 144 15.29 -1.90 6.47
C HIS A 144 16.71 -1.98 7.04
N ARG A 145 17.74 -2.00 6.17
CA ARG A 145 19.15 -1.97 6.61
C ARG A 145 19.52 -0.70 7.39
N ARG A 146 18.85 0.42 7.10
CA ARG A 146 19.00 1.70 7.83
C ARG A 146 18.11 1.78 9.09
N GLY A 147 17.46 0.68 9.49
CA GLY A 147 16.60 0.61 10.68
C GLY A 147 15.29 1.39 10.52
N LYS A 148 14.81 1.58 9.29
CA LYS A 148 13.57 2.30 8.98
C LYS A 148 12.45 1.32 8.66
N LEU A 149 11.26 1.63 9.14
CA LEU A 149 10.05 0.87 8.91
C LEU A 149 9.39 1.32 7.61
N SER A 150 9.32 0.43 6.64
CA SER A 150 8.62 0.61 5.38
C SER A 150 7.66 -0.54 5.10
N TYR A 151 6.65 -0.28 4.26
CA TYR A 151 5.72 -1.30 3.80
C TYR A 151 5.34 -1.08 2.33
N ILE A 152 5.27 -2.15 1.54
CA ILE A 152 4.97 -2.08 0.11
C ILE A 152 3.50 -2.42 -0.16
N LEU A 153 2.80 -1.52 -0.83
CA LEU A 153 1.49 -1.75 -1.45
C LEU A 153 1.68 -1.96 -2.95
N ASP A 154 1.88 -3.22 -3.37
CA ASP A 154 2.02 -3.58 -4.78
C ASP A 154 0.66 -3.84 -5.44
N GLY A 155 0.49 -3.33 -6.67
CA GLY A 155 -0.76 -3.39 -7.41
C GLY A 155 -1.31 -4.79 -7.66
N ASP A 156 -0.45 -5.80 -7.80
CA ASP A 156 -0.90 -7.19 -7.95
C ASP A 156 -1.27 -7.78 -6.58
N ASN A 157 -0.45 -7.53 -5.55
CA ASN A 157 -0.67 -8.05 -4.19
C ASN A 157 -1.99 -7.57 -3.58
N VAL A 158 -2.32 -6.28 -3.72
CA VAL A 158 -3.58 -5.74 -3.16
C VAL A 158 -4.82 -6.33 -3.84
N ARG A 159 -4.70 -6.77 -5.10
CA ARG A 159 -5.77 -7.43 -5.86
C ARG A 159 -6.02 -8.87 -5.43
N HIS A 160 -5.10 -9.50 -4.68
CA HIS A 160 -5.37 -10.79 -4.05
C HIS A 160 -6.22 -10.68 -2.77
N GLY A 161 -6.40 -9.47 -2.23
CA GLY A 161 -7.06 -9.24 -0.94
C GLY A 161 -8.08 -8.11 -0.96
N LEU A 162 -7.62 -6.89 -0.62
CA LEU A 162 -8.45 -5.69 -0.45
C LEU A 162 -9.23 -5.33 -1.73
N ASN A 163 -8.61 -5.50 -2.89
CA ASN A 163 -9.14 -5.08 -4.18
C ASN A 163 -9.51 -6.28 -5.08
N ARG A 164 -9.81 -7.44 -4.48
CA ARG A 164 -10.13 -8.68 -5.22
C ARG A 164 -11.44 -8.62 -6.01
N ASP A 165 -12.32 -7.69 -5.64
CA ASP A 165 -13.61 -7.42 -6.27
C ASP A 165 -13.48 -6.57 -7.55
N LEU A 166 -12.32 -5.94 -7.78
CA LEU A 166 -12.11 -5.00 -8.88
C LEU A 166 -11.50 -5.68 -10.11
N SER A 167 -12.07 -5.40 -11.28
CA SER A 167 -11.50 -5.81 -12.57
C SER A 167 -10.45 -4.80 -13.07
N PHE A 168 -10.22 -4.76 -14.38
CA PHE A 168 -9.27 -3.87 -15.05
C PHE A 168 -9.95 -2.83 -15.95
N LYS A 169 -11.26 -2.60 -15.79
CA LYS A 169 -11.95 -1.47 -16.44
C LYS A 169 -11.48 -0.12 -15.87
N ALA A 170 -11.75 0.98 -16.57
CA ALA A 170 -11.29 2.31 -16.18
C ALA A 170 -11.82 2.72 -14.79
N GLU A 171 -13.10 2.47 -14.53
CA GLU A 171 -13.77 2.73 -13.25
C GLU A 171 -13.17 1.89 -12.10
N ASP A 172 -12.89 0.61 -12.35
CA ASP A 172 -12.29 -0.29 -11.37
C ASP A 172 -10.82 0.05 -11.10
N ARG A 173 -10.11 0.60 -12.09
CA ARG A 173 -8.77 1.16 -11.90
C ARG A 173 -8.81 2.39 -11.01
N ALA A 174 -9.74 3.31 -11.26
CA ALA A 174 -9.90 4.50 -10.45
C ALA A 174 -10.22 4.13 -8.99
N GLU A 175 -11.12 3.18 -8.76
CA GLU A 175 -11.44 2.70 -7.42
C GLU A 175 -10.26 1.95 -6.77
N ASN A 176 -9.50 1.17 -7.55
CA ASN A 176 -8.29 0.51 -7.06
C ASN A 176 -7.25 1.53 -6.57
N ILE A 177 -7.03 2.60 -7.35
CA ILE A 177 -6.11 3.68 -6.97
C ILE A 177 -6.64 4.44 -5.75
N ARG A 178 -7.94 4.77 -5.71
CA ARG A 178 -8.56 5.45 -4.57
C ARG A 178 -8.39 4.67 -3.27
N ARG A 179 -8.71 3.35 -3.27
CA ARG A 179 -8.55 2.49 -2.09
C ARG A 179 -7.10 2.43 -1.62
N VAL A 180 -6.15 2.28 -2.55
CA VAL A 180 -4.73 2.23 -2.22
C VAL A 180 -4.23 3.57 -1.69
N GLY A 181 -4.70 4.69 -2.23
CA GLY A 181 -4.40 6.03 -1.73
C GLY A 181 -4.81 6.22 -0.27
N GLU A 182 -6.04 5.81 0.09
CA GLU A 182 -6.52 5.88 1.48
C GLU A 182 -5.71 4.97 2.41
N VAL A 183 -5.39 3.75 1.98
CA VAL A 183 -4.55 2.84 2.78
C VAL A 183 -3.14 3.40 2.95
N ALA A 184 -2.55 3.95 1.89
CA ALA A 184 -1.22 4.57 1.94
C ALA A 184 -1.19 5.76 2.91
N LYS A 185 -2.25 6.59 2.92
CA LYS A 185 -2.45 7.66 3.91
C LYS A 185 -2.47 7.12 5.33
N LEU A 186 -3.17 6.02 5.61
CA LEU A 186 -3.19 5.41 6.95
C LEU A 186 -1.80 4.94 7.39
N PHE A 187 -1.01 4.36 6.48
CA PHE A 187 0.38 3.98 6.79
C PHE A 187 1.26 5.21 7.08
N ALA A 188 1.15 6.27 6.28
CA ALA A 188 1.89 7.51 6.52
C ALA A 188 1.48 8.18 7.85
N ASP A 189 0.18 8.18 8.19
CA ASP A 189 -0.29 8.65 9.50
C ASP A 189 0.24 7.79 10.66
N ALA A 190 0.43 6.49 10.43
CA ALA A 190 1.07 5.58 11.38
C ALA A 190 2.59 5.82 11.56
N GLY A 191 3.19 6.72 10.78
CA GLY A 191 4.64 6.99 10.79
C GLY A 191 5.46 6.06 9.89
N VAL A 192 4.81 5.22 9.08
CA VAL A 192 5.45 4.26 8.17
C VAL A 192 5.80 4.93 6.84
N ILE A 193 6.95 4.58 6.26
CA ILE A 193 7.27 4.94 4.87
C ILE A 193 6.55 3.95 3.96
N CYS A 194 5.38 4.35 3.44
CA CYS A 194 4.55 3.53 2.59
C CYS A 194 5.01 3.62 1.13
N ILE A 195 5.34 2.49 0.51
CA ILE A 195 5.78 2.42 -0.89
C ILE A 195 4.63 1.84 -1.71
N ALA A 196 3.90 2.68 -2.44
CA ALA A 196 2.86 2.24 -3.35
C ALA A 196 3.44 2.00 -4.75
N SER A 197 3.39 0.77 -5.25
CA SER A 197 3.93 0.37 -6.56
C SER A 197 2.79 -0.07 -7.49
N LEU A 198 2.27 0.85 -8.29
CA LEU A 198 1.10 0.63 -9.16
C LEU A 198 1.30 1.27 -10.51
N ILE A 199 0.68 0.73 -11.56
CA ILE A 199 0.68 1.40 -12.88
C ILE A 199 0.09 2.81 -12.74
N SER A 200 -1.04 2.94 -12.04
CA SER A 200 -1.72 4.23 -11.78
C SER A 200 -1.77 5.16 -13.01
N PRO A 201 -2.37 4.70 -14.12
CA PRO A 201 -2.17 5.30 -15.45
C PRO A 201 -2.78 6.68 -15.61
N TYR A 202 -3.85 6.99 -14.87
CA TYR A 202 -4.58 8.24 -15.03
C TYR A 202 -4.07 9.28 -14.04
N LYS A 203 -3.66 10.43 -14.56
CA LYS A 203 -3.11 11.56 -13.79
C LYS A 203 -4.11 12.03 -12.74
N ARG A 204 -5.39 12.14 -13.10
CA ARG A 204 -6.45 12.60 -12.19
C ARG A 204 -6.53 11.76 -10.90
N ASP A 205 -6.28 10.45 -11.00
CA ASP A 205 -6.39 9.54 -9.86
C ASP A 205 -5.15 9.66 -8.96
N ARG A 206 -3.97 9.86 -9.56
CA ARG A 206 -2.74 10.14 -8.80
C ARG A 206 -2.82 11.49 -8.09
N ASP A 207 -3.33 12.53 -8.76
CA ASP A 207 -3.56 13.85 -8.18
C ASP A 207 -4.55 13.76 -7.00
N ALA A 208 -5.62 12.96 -7.14
CA ALA A 208 -6.56 12.72 -6.05
C ALA A 208 -5.89 12.06 -4.85
N CYS A 209 -5.03 11.06 -5.05
CA CYS A 209 -4.25 10.46 -3.97
C CYS A 209 -3.29 11.45 -3.31
N ARG A 210 -2.61 12.30 -4.10
CA ARG A 210 -1.74 13.37 -3.59
C ARG A 210 -2.50 14.32 -2.67
N ALA A 211 -3.70 14.74 -3.07
CA ALA A 211 -4.55 15.65 -2.30
C ALA A 211 -5.08 15.06 -0.97
N LEU A 212 -4.95 13.75 -0.74
CA LEU A 212 -5.33 13.12 0.53
C LEU A 212 -4.33 13.36 1.66
N LEU A 213 -3.10 13.79 1.32
CA LEU A 213 -1.98 13.95 2.24
C LEU A 213 -1.58 15.42 2.42
N PRO A 214 -0.95 15.78 3.56
CA PRO A 214 -0.31 17.09 3.71
C PRO A 214 0.76 17.33 2.65
N ASP A 215 1.01 18.61 2.35
CA ASP A 215 2.05 19.02 1.41
C ASP A 215 3.41 18.41 1.78
N GLY A 216 4.05 17.77 0.80
CA GLY A 216 5.35 17.12 0.94
C GLY A 216 5.31 15.66 1.42
N ASP A 217 4.21 15.17 1.98
CA ASP A 217 4.10 13.78 2.45
C ASP A 217 3.81 12.76 1.33
N PHE A 218 3.46 13.24 0.13
CA PHE A 218 3.27 12.43 -1.08
C PHE A 218 4.40 12.71 -2.07
N ILE A 219 5.20 11.68 -2.36
CA ILE A 219 6.39 11.72 -3.21
C ILE A 219 6.11 10.84 -4.43
N GLU A 220 5.79 11.45 -5.56
CA GLU A 220 5.55 10.75 -6.82
C GLU A 220 6.88 10.44 -7.50
N VAL A 221 7.12 9.16 -7.73
CA VAL A 221 8.30 8.62 -8.40
C VAL A 221 7.87 8.08 -9.76
N PHE A 222 8.26 8.76 -10.82
CA PHE A 222 7.95 8.36 -12.18
C PHE A 222 9.03 7.42 -12.73
N MET A 223 8.66 6.18 -13.04
CA MET A 223 9.49 5.26 -13.81
C MET A 223 9.35 5.57 -15.30
N ASP A 224 10.21 6.47 -15.81
CA ASP A 224 10.23 6.90 -17.20
C ASP A 224 11.02 5.89 -18.06
N VAL A 225 10.33 4.81 -18.40
CA VAL A 225 10.87 3.74 -19.25
C VAL A 225 10.02 3.66 -20.52
N PRO A 226 10.65 3.75 -21.71
CA PRO A 226 9.93 3.69 -22.98
C PRO A 226 9.10 2.40 -23.12
N LEU A 227 7.96 2.51 -23.80
CA LEU A 227 7.06 1.38 -24.04
C LEU A 227 7.79 0.23 -24.74
N GLN A 228 8.64 0.51 -25.72
CA GLN A 228 9.39 -0.49 -26.48
C GLN A 228 10.26 -1.35 -25.55
N VAL A 229 10.98 -0.72 -24.62
CA VAL A 229 11.81 -1.41 -23.63
C VAL A 229 10.95 -2.25 -22.68
N CYS A 230 9.78 -1.75 -22.29
CA CYS A 230 8.83 -2.50 -21.47
C CYS A 230 8.28 -3.75 -22.19
N GLU A 231 7.98 -3.63 -23.48
CA GLU A 231 7.55 -4.72 -24.35
C GLU A 231 8.65 -5.75 -24.60
N GLU A 232 9.91 -5.31 -24.74
CA GLU A 232 11.06 -6.19 -24.89
C GLU A 232 11.28 -7.03 -23.62
N ARG A 233 11.13 -6.42 -22.43
CA ARG A 233 11.30 -7.11 -21.15
C ARG A 233 10.21 -8.16 -20.90
N ASP A 234 8.94 -7.78 -21.11
CA ASP A 234 7.71 -8.55 -20.91
C ASP A 234 7.81 -9.82 -20.02
N PRO A 235 8.21 -9.68 -18.74
CA PRO A 235 8.57 -10.82 -17.88
C PRO A 235 7.36 -11.71 -17.54
N LYS A 236 6.14 -11.18 -17.70
CA LYS A 236 4.88 -11.86 -17.45
C LYS A 236 4.16 -12.28 -18.75
N GLY A 237 4.72 -11.98 -19.93
CA GLY A 237 4.08 -12.26 -21.22
C GLY A 237 2.82 -11.42 -21.51
N LEU A 238 2.56 -10.37 -20.73
CA LEU A 238 1.33 -9.58 -20.79
C LEU A 238 1.27 -8.71 -22.05
N TYR A 239 2.41 -8.15 -22.47
CA TYR A 239 2.47 -7.36 -23.70
C TYR A 239 2.20 -8.24 -24.93
N LYS A 240 2.79 -9.43 -25.00
CA LYS A 240 2.49 -10.41 -26.06
C LYS A 240 1.00 -10.78 -26.11
N LEU A 241 0.38 -11.01 -24.96
CA LEU A 241 -1.05 -11.33 -24.86
C LEU A 241 -1.93 -10.14 -25.29
N ALA A 242 -1.58 -8.91 -24.91
CA ALA A 242 -2.28 -7.69 -25.31
C ALA A 242 -2.18 -7.45 -26.82
N ARG A 243 -0.97 -7.55 -27.39
CA ARG A 243 -0.73 -7.44 -28.85
C ARG A 243 -1.49 -8.51 -29.65
N ALA A 244 -1.65 -9.71 -29.09
CA ALA A 244 -2.47 -10.78 -29.65
C ALA A 244 -3.99 -10.60 -29.44
N GLY A 245 -4.42 -9.51 -28.79
CA GLY A 245 -5.83 -9.19 -28.54
C GLY A 245 -6.50 -10.04 -27.46
N LYS A 246 -5.73 -10.84 -26.70
CA LYS A 246 -6.24 -11.70 -25.62
C LYS A 246 -6.49 -10.94 -24.32
N ILE A 247 -5.82 -9.81 -24.14
CA ILE A 247 -6.06 -8.84 -23.06
C ILE A 247 -6.52 -7.55 -23.71
N LYS A 248 -7.62 -6.98 -23.21
CA LYS A 248 -8.18 -5.70 -23.66
C LYS A 248 -7.96 -4.62 -22.60
N GLY A 249 -7.81 -3.38 -23.04
CA GLY A 249 -7.57 -2.22 -22.17
C GLY A 249 -6.21 -2.28 -21.45
N PHE A 250 -5.19 -2.91 -22.04
CA PHE A 250 -3.85 -2.96 -21.50
C PHE A 250 -3.15 -1.60 -21.63
N THR A 251 -2.67 -1.07 -20.51
CA THR A 251 -2.02 0.25 -20.45
C THR A 251 -0.81 0.33 -21.35
N GLY A 252 -0.75 1.38 -22.18
CA GLY A 252 0.30 1.62 -23.17
C GLY A 252 0.05 0.93 -24.52
N ILE A 253 -0.96 0.07 -24.64
CA ILE A 253 -1.33 -0.62 -25.89
C ILE A 253 -2.67 -0.12 -26.40
N ASP A 254 -3.76 -0.40 -25.66
CA ASP A 254 -5.14 -0.03 -26.01
C ASP A 254 -5.86 0.71 -24.86
N ASP A 255 -5.14 1.08 -23.80
CA ASP A 255 -5.55 2.01 -22.74
C ASP A 255 -4.41 3.02 -22.47
N PRO A 256 -4.68 4.32 -22.24
CA PRO A 256 -3.62 5.32 -22.14
C PRO A 256 -2.79 5.21 -20.85
N TYR A 257 -1.56 5.74 -20.91
CA TYR A 257 -0.76 6.07 -19.74
C TYR A 257 -0.47 7.57 -19.77
N GLU A 258 -0.95 8.30 -18.77
CA GLU A 258 -0.76 9.75 -18.64
C GLU A 258 0.45 10.00 -17.74
N ALA A 259 1.60 10.28 -18.34
CA ALA A 259 2.84 10.53 -17.60
C ALA A 259 2.69 11.70 -16.59
N PRO A 260 3.31 11.63 -15.40
CA PRO A 260 3.33 12.75 -14.46
C PRO A 260 3.98 13.99 -15.08
N LEU A 261 3.41 15.17 -14.79
CA LEU A 261 3.96 16.44 -15.28
C LEU A 261 4.96 17.06 -14.29
N ASN A 262 4.77 16.81 -12.98
CA ASN A 262 5.54 17.42 -11.90
C ASN A 262 5.81 16.37 -10.79
N SER A 263 6.40 15.23 -11.13
CA SER A 263 6.82 14.23 -10.15
C SER A 263 8.05 14.72 -9.38
N GLU A 264 8.12 14.42 -8.09
CA GLU A 264 9.27 14.75 -7.24
C GLU A 264 10.56 14.05 -7.72
N ILE A 265 10.44 12.83 -8.27
CA ILE A 265 11.56 12.03 -8.75
C ILE A 265 11.21 11.40 -10.10
N VAL A 266 12.13 11.48 -11.07
CA VAL A 266 12.03 10.80 -12.36
C VAL A 266 13.19 9.82 -12.50
N LEU A 267 12.87 8.53 -12.58
CA LEU A 267 13.82 7.44 -12.78
C LEU A 267 13.82 7.04 -14.25
N THR A 268 14.81 7.51 -14.99
CA THR A 268 14.91 7.29 -16.44
C THR A 268 15.65 6.00 -16.79
N HIS A 269 15.22 5.32 -17.85
CA HIS A 269 16.04 4.27 -18.45
C HIS A 269 17.19 4.86 -19.27
N LYS A 270 18.42 4.80 -18.74
CA LYS A 270 19.64 5.12 -19.49
C LYS A 270 20.08 3.83 -20.20
N GLY A 271 19.92 3.75 -21.52
CA GLY A 271 20.31 2.55 -22.30
C GLY A 271 21.79 2.20 -22.11
N GLY A 272 22.12 0.92 -21.88
CA GLY A 272 23.46 0.45 -21.50
C GLY A 272 23.40 -0.57 -20.34
N ASP A 273 24.51 -0.78 -19.61
CA ASP A 273 24.52 -1.38 -18.27
C ASP A 273 23.54 -0.56 -17.41
N CYS A 274 22.30 -1.02 -17.37
CA CYS A 274 21.19 -0.29 -16.82
C CYS A 274 21.43 -0.02 -15.33
N ASP A 275 21.17 1.21 -14.89
CA ASP A 275 21.14 1.56 -13.46
C ASP A 275 20.33 0.46 -12.76
N SER A 276 21.00 -0.26 -11.87
CA SER A 276 20.41 -1.37 -11.15
C SER A 276 19.21 -0.86 -10.35
N PRO A 277 18.21 -1.71 -10.05
CA PRO A 277 17.13 -1.32 -9.14
C PRO A 277 17.61 -0.74 -7.80
N ILE A 278 18.85 -1.07 -7.40
CA ILE A 278 19.52 -0.55 -6.21
C ILE A 278 19.93 0.91 -6.41
N GLU A 279 20.56 1.27 -7.53
CA GLU A 279 20.96 2.65 -7.82
C GLU A 279 19.76 3.59 -7.92
N MET A 280 18.72 3.17 -8.65
CA MET A 280 17.45 3.90 -8.69
C MET A 280 16.81 4.07 -7.30
N ALA A 281 16.92 3.06 -6.44
CA ALA A 281 16.42 3.15 -5.08
C ALA A 281 17.28 4.09 -4.20
N GLU A 282 18.60 4.16 -4.39
CA GLU A 282 19.47 5.10 -3.69
C GLU A 282 19.18 6.57 -4.06
N GLU A 283 18.71 6.85 -5.28
CA GLU A 283 18.21 8.19 -5.64
C GLU A 283 16.99 8.58 -4.78
N VAL A 284 16.04 7.66 -4.61
CA VAL A 284 14.87 7.87 -3.74
C VAL A 284 15.30 8.03 -2.27
N ILE A 285 16.26 7.23 -1.80
CA ILE A 285 16.80 7.36 -0.45
C ILE A 285 17.45 8.72 -0.22
N SER A 286 18.23 9.20 -1.19
CA SER A 286 18.90 10.52 -1.12
C SER A 286 17.87 11.65 -0.97
N TYR A 287 16.78 11.58 -1.75
CA TYR A 287 15.67 12.51 -1.62
C TYR A 287 15.01 12.46 -0.23
N LEU A 288 14.74 11.26 0.30
CA LEU A 288 14.14 11.11 1.64
C LEU A 288 15.05 11.64 2.76
N GLU A 289 16.37 11.49 2.61
CA GLU A 289 17.35 12.02 3.55
C GLU A 289 17.40 13.56 3.49
N GLU A 290 17.45 14.14 2.29
CA GLU A 290 17.43 15.59 2.08
C GLU A 290 16.17 16.24 2.67
N LYS A 291 14.99 15.63 2.45
CA LYS A 291 13.72 16.12 2.99
C LYS A 291 13.50 15.76 4.47
N GLY A 292 14.44 15.04 5.09
CA GLY A 292 14.40 14.72 6.52
C GLY A 292 13.30 13.74 6.91
N PHE A 293 12.91 12.82 6.03
CA PHE A 293 11.98 11.73 6.37
C PHE A 293 12.64 10.62 7.18
N LEU A 294 13.96 10.45 7.05
CA LEU A 294 14.71 9.38 7.71
C LEU A 294 15.11 9.71 9.16
N ARG A 295 14.58 10.79 9.73
CA ARG A 295 14.85 11.26 11.10
C ARG A 295 13.56 11.86 11.68
N ALA A 296 13.35 11.77 12.98
CA ALA A 296 12.23 12.40 13.70
C ALA A 296 12.70 13.02 15.00
#